data_AF-A0A352B8D6-F1
#
_entry.id   AF-A0A352B8D6-F1
#
_cell.length_a   1.000
_cell.length_b   1.000
_cell.length_c   1.000
_cell.angle_alpha   90.00
_cell.angle_beta   90.00
_cell.angle_gamma   90.00
#
_symmetry.space_group_name_H-M   'P 1'
#
loop_
_entity.id
_entity.type
_entity.pdbx_description
1 polymer ?
#
loop_
_entity_poly.entity_id
_entity_poly.type
_entity_poly.pdbx_seq_one_letter_code
_entity_poly.pdbx_strand_id
1 'polypeptide(L)'
;MNYRFYGWQTADVAPAASKNAKEFAGINNPREMYEALCAVWCEYTCAPRLRENWSVKNRTVGQCSITAFLVQDIFGGKVYGIPRKGGNYHCYNVIPRADGSECIFDLTSEQFGDEKLCYENNPEQFREVHFVKQEKKERYEFLRKELKRLCAAGIFIRHKMRRKDREITDFDTIIQMIDSCHVVRLGFYDRNEPDFPYITPMNFAYTVTDGIIRLYVHGARAGRRWELLQNTNLCSVQMEKDDGMELIPEYRDITERYRSVMAKAKIRLLEGDELVRGIELCVARDEMCRGFDWNHEALKHVAVWELELYSITAKWNRIKGNAD
;
A
#
# COMPACT_ATOMS: atom_id res chain seq x y z
N MET A 1 -7.23 4.02 11.06
CA MET A 1 -7.30 4.16 9.59
C MET A 1 -8.63 4.78 9.21
N ASN A 2 -8.60 5.88 8.47
CA ASN A 2 -9.76 6.40 7.75
C ASN A 2 -9.56 6.04 6.28
N TYR A 3 -10.44 5.22 5.72
CA TYR A 3 -10.45 4.98 4.28
C TYR A 3 -11.30 6.06 3.59
N ARG A 4 -11.02 6.32 2.31
CA ARG A 4 -11.69 7.39 1.55
C ARG A 4 -12.85 6.91 0.70
N PHE A 5 -13.34 5.71 0.99
CA PHE A 5 -14.41 5.09 0.24
C PHE A 5 -15.68 4.96 1.11
N TYR A 6 -16.86 5.21 0.55
CA TYR A 6 -18.15 5.12 1.23
C TYR A 6 -18.38 3.74 1.84
N GLY A 7 -18.88 3.71 3.08
CA GLY A 7 -19.19 2.47 3.81
C GLY A 7 -17.98 1.81 4.46
N TRP A 8 -16.79 2.42 4.44
CA TRP A 8 -15.56 1.80 4.96
C TRP A 8 -15.61 1.40 6.44
N GLN A 9 -16.40 2.11 7.25
CA GLN A 9 -16.53 1.85 8.68
C GLN A 9 -17.09 0.45 8.93
N THR A 10 -18.02 0.01 8.08
CA THR A 10 -18.74 -1.27 8.17
C THR A 10 -18.34 -2.26 7.08
N ALA A 11 -17.35 -1.94 6.25
CA ALA A 11 -16.85 -2.81 5.18
C ALA A 11 -15.95 -3.94 5.73
N ASP A 12 -16.56 -4.94 6.38
CA ASP A 12 -15.90 -6.03 7.11
C ASP A 12 -16.36 -7.44 6.72
N VAL A 13 -17.13 -7.57 5.64
CA VAL A 13 -17.63 -8.86 5.15
C VAL A 13 -16.48 -9.76 4.67
N ALA A 14 -16.56 -11.05 5.02
CA ALA A 14 -15.59 -12.05 4.58
C ALA A 14 -15.82 -12.45 3.11
N PRO A 15 -14.79 -12.93 2.39
CA PRO A 15 -14.97 -13.50 1.05
C PRO A 15 -16.03 -14.61 1.05
N ALA A 16 -16.82 -14.66 -0.01
CA ALA A 16 -17.78 -15.74 -0.21
C ALA A 16 -17.06 -17.08 -0.30
N ALA A 17 -17.71 -18.16 0.14
CA ALA A 17 -17.18 -19.53 0.02
C ALA A 17 -17.19 -20.03 -1.44
N SER A 18 -16.44 -19.37 -2.31
CA SER A 18 -16.38 -19.63 -3.76
C SER A 18 -15.00 -20.13 -4.16
N LYS A 19 -14.90 -20.75 -5.35
CA LYS A 19 -13.60 -21.12 -5.94
C LYS A 19 -12.68 -19.90 -6.12
N ASN A 20 -13.25 -18.73 -6.35
CA ASN A 20 -12.52 -17.49 -6.55
C ASN A 20 -11.84 -17.01 -5.25
N ALA A 21 -12.41 -17.25 -4.08
CA ALA A 21 -11.83 -16.79 -2.81
C ALA A 21 -10.41 -17.33 -2.57
N LYS A 22 -10.11 -18.55 -3.04
CA LYS A 22 -8.75 -19.12 -2.98
C LYS A 22 -7.77 -18.41 -3.92
N GLU A 23 -8.25 -17.85 -5.04
CA GLU A 23 -7.40 -17.11 -6.00
C GLU A 23 -6.94 -15.76 -5.45
N PHE A 24 -7.70 -15.20 -4.50
CA PHE A 24 -7.43 -13.90 -3.89
C PHE A 24 -7.04 -14.03 -2.41
N ALA A 25 -6.31 -15.11 -2.07
CA ALA A 25 -5.81 -15.34 -0.72
C ALA A 25 -5.07 -14.10 -0.18
N GLY A 26 -5.33 -13.76 1.09
CA GLY A 26 -4.80 -12.57 1.74
C GLY A 26 -5.71 -11.34 1.68
N ILE A 27 -6.82 -11.38 0.93
CA ILE A 27 -7.89 -10.38 1.00
C ILE A 27 -9.03 -10.92 1.87
N ASN A 28 -9.16 -10.42 3.09
CA ASN A 28 -10.13 -10.93 4.07
C ASN A 28 -11.37 -10.06 4.23
N ASN A 29 -11.36 -8.82 3.72
CA ASN A 29 -12.49 -7.90 3.77
C ASN A 29 -12.34 -6.81 2.68
N PRO A 30 -13.38 -6.01 2.39
CA PRO A 30 -13.32 -5.00 1.34
C PRO A 30 -12.31 -3.88 1.61
N ARG A 31 -11.96 -3.59 2.87
CA ARG A 31 -10.91 -2.62 3.21
C ARG A 31 -9.53 -3.11 2.75
N GLU A 32 -9.21 -4.37 2.97
CA GLU A 32 -7.98 -4.98 2.46
C GLU A 32 -7.97 -5.05 0.93
N MET A 33 -9.13 -5.32 0.31
CA MET A 33 -9.26 -5.26 -1.15
C MET A 33 -8.97 -3.84 -1.68
N TYR A 34 -9.48 -2.80 -1.02
CA TYR A 34 -9.22 -1.41 -1.39
C TYR A 34 -7.72 -1.09 -1.41
N GLU A 35 -6.98 -1.51 -0.38
CA GLU A 35 -5.53 -1.33 -0.31
C GLU A 35 -4.80 -2.07 -1.43
N ALA A 36 -5.20 -3.32 -1.71
CA ALA A 36 -4.63 -4.10 -2.79
C ALA A 36 -4.90 -3.45 -4.15
N LEU A 37 -6.11 -2.98 -4.38
CA LEU A 37 -6.52 -2.29 -5.60
C LEU A 37 -5.81 -0.95 -5.78
N CYS A 38 -5.45 -0.25 -4.69
CA CYS A 38 -4.64 0.97 -4.79
C CYS A 38 -3.28 0.73 -5.50
N ALA A 39 -2.75 -0.49 -5.48
CA ALA A 39 -1.53 -0.85 -6.20
C ALA A 39 -1.76 -1.41 -7.62
N VAL A 40 -3.02 -1.70 -7.99
CA VAL A 40 -3.40 -2.24 -9.31
C VAL A 40 -4.04 -1.19 -10.19
N TRP A 41 -4.89 -0.32 -9.63
CA TRP A 41 -5.57 0.72 -10.39
C TRP A 41 -4.54 1.62 -11.06
N CYS A 42 -4.64 1.68 -12.38
CA CYS A 42 -3.77 2.46 -13.23
C CYS A 42 -4.58 3.09 -14.37
N GLU A 43 -3.92 3.90 -15.18
CA GLU A 43 -4.52 4.51 -16.37
C GLU A 43 -5.14 3.46 -17.31
N TYR A 44 -4.51 2.29 -17.47
CA TYR A 44 -5.03 1.21 -18.30
C TYR A 44 -6.37 0.68 -17.80
N THR A 45 -6.50 0.50 -16.48
CA THR A 45 -7.77 0.06 -15.87
C THR A 45 -8.80 1.18 -15.77
N CYS A 46 -8.44 2.43 -16.04
CA CYS A 46 -9.41 3.53 -16.14
C CYS A 46 -10.22 3.45 -17.44
N ALA A 47 -11.51 3.79 -17.37
CA ALA A 47 -12.37 3.83 -18.55
C ALA A 47 -11.80 4.85 -19.55
N PRO A 48 -11.66 4.51 -20.86
CA PRO A 48 -11.00 5.38 -21.84
C PRO A 48 -11.52 6.82 -21.84
N ARG A 49 -12.84 6.99 -21.76
CA ARG A 49 -13.51 8.31 -21.70
C ARG A 49 -13.21 9.15 -20.45
N LEU A 50 -12.49 8.60 -19.47
CA LEU A 50 -12.15 9.24 -18.20
C LEU A 50 -10.64 9.24 -17.93
N ARG A 51 -9.80 8.70 -18.83
CA ARG A 51 -8.35 8.60 -18.62
C ARG A 51 -7.67 9.95 -18.43
N GLU A 52 -8.15 10.99 -19.13
CA GLU A 52 -7.65 12.36 -18.97
C GLU A 52 -7.81 12.90 -17.53
N ASN A 53 -8.80 12.37 -16.79
CA ASN A 53 -9.05 12.73 -15.40
C ASN A 53 -8.38 11.77 -14.40
N TRP A 54 -7.71 10.72 -14.89
CA TRP A 54 -7.03 9.75 -14.05
C TRP A 54 -5.66 10.31 -13.61
N SER A 55 -5.35 10.12 -12.33
CA SER A 55 -4.02 10.41 -11.79
C SER A 55 -3.74 9.51 -10.59
N VAL A 56 -2.48 9.47 -10.14
CA VAL A 56 -2.11 8.75 -8.90
C VAL A 56 -2.90 9.26 -7.68
N LYS A 57 -3.22 10.56 -7.65
CA LYS A 57 -4.04 11.19 -6.59
C LYS A 57 -5.52 10.84 -6.70
N ASN A 58 -6.02 10.63 -7.93
CA ASN A 58 -7.41 10.29 -8.20
C ASN A 58 -7.54 8.94 -8.94
N ARG A 59 -6.99 7.89 -8.31
CA ARG A 59 -6.81 6.58 -8.96
C ARG A 59 -8.10 5.80 -9.19
N THR A 60 -9.17 6.16 -8.48
CA THR A 60 -10.49 5.50 -8.51
C THR A 60 -11.35 5.94 -9.69
N VAL A 61 -10.99 7.03 -10.38
CA VAL A 61 -11.70 7.53 -11.58
C VAL A 61 -11.81 6.44 -12.63
N GLY A 62 -13.05 6.22 -13.11
CA GLY A 62 -13.32 5.30 -14.20
C GLY A 62 -13.16 3.82 -13.85
N GLN A 63 -12.94 3.48 -12.57
CA GLN A 63 -12.73 2.11 -12.10
C GLN A 63 -14.03 1.40 -11.65
N CYS A 64 -15.15 2.13 -11.53
CA CYS A 64 -16.32 1.71 -10.76
C CYS A 64 -16.90 0.35 -11.15
N SER A 65 -17.34 0.16 -12.39
CA SER A 65 -18.04 -1.08 -12.76
C SER A 65 -17.14 -2.32 -12.72
N ILE A 66 -15.90 -2.22 -13.21
CA ILE A 66 -14.97 -3.37 -13.20
C ILE A 66 -14.58 -3.75 -11.78
N THR A 67 -14.46 -2.77 -10.89
CA THR A 67 -14.19 -2.98 -9.47
C THR A 67 -15.40 -3.62 -8.79
N ALA A 68 -16.60 -3.08 -8.99
CA ALA A 68 -17.81 -3.60 -8.34
C ALA A 68 -18.09 -5.07 -8.72
N PHE A 69 -17.84 -5.45 -9.97
CA PHE A 69 -17.97 -6.85 -10.40
C PHE A 69 -16.85 -7.74 -9.85
N LEU A 70 -15.62 -7.24 -9.70
CA LEU A 70 -14.56 -8.00 -9.03
C LEU A 70 -14.84 -8.18 -7.52
N VAL A 71 -15.39 -7.17 -6.85
CA VAL A 71 -15.90 -7.28 -5.48
C VAL A 71 -16.96 -8.37 -5.42
N GLN A 72 -17.90 -8.38 -6.37
CA GLN A 72 -18.93 -9.42 -6.45
C GLN A 72 -18.34 -10.83 -6.61
N ASP A 73 -17.27 -10.99 -7.39
CA ASP A 73 -16.61 -12.30 -7.56
C ASP A 73 -15.95 -12.81 -6.26
N ILE A 74 -15.50 -11.90 -5.39
CA ILE A 74 -14.77 -12.22 -4.15
C ILE A 74 -15.72 -12.35 -2.96
N PHE A 75 -16.62 -11.39 -2.76
CA PHE A 75 -17.48 -11.27 -1.60
C PHE A 75 -18.94 -11.68 -1.85
N GLY A 76 -19.33 -11.89 -3.11
CA GLY A 76 -20.71 -12.19 -3.49
C GLY A 76 -21.59 -10.94 -3.54
N GLY A 77 -22.87 -11.09 -3.17
CA GLY A 77 -23.84 -9.99 -3.15
C GLY A 77 -24.20 -9.41 -4.52
N LYS A 78 -24.71 -8.18 -4.50
CA LYS A 78 -25.27 -7.49 -5.67
C LYS A 78 -24.50 -6.23 -6.01
N VAL A 79 -24.58 -5.82 -7.27
CA VAL A 79 -24.05 -4.56 -7.76
C VAL A 79 -25.22 -3.62 -8.08
N TYR A 80 -25.19 -2.40 -7.57
CA TYR A 80 -26.21 -1.39 -7.82
C TYR A 80 -25.59 -0.18 -8.52
N GLY A 81 -26.41 0.61 -9.22
CA GLY A 81 -25.94 1.69 -10.08
C GLY A 81 -26.59 3.03 -9.76
N ILE A 82 -25.80 4.00 -9.29
CA ILE A 82 -26.26 5.38 -9.12
C ILE A 82 -26.37 6.04 -10.50
N PRO A 83 -27.55 6.53 -10.92
CA PRO A 83 -27.70 7.20 -12.21
C PRO A 83 -26.79 8.44 -12.31
N ARG A 84 -26.08 8.58 -13.43
CA ARG A 84 -25.23 9.72 -13.75
C ARG A 84 -25.76 10.46 -14.97
N LYS A 85 -25.36 11.72 -15.12
CA LYS A 85 -25.66 12.52 -16.33
C LYS A 85 -25.20 11.76 -17.58
N GLY A 86 -26.04 11.74 -18.61
CA GLY A 86 -25.77 11.03 -19.86
C GLY A 86 -26.10 9.53 -19.85
N GLY A 87 -26.94 9.07 -18.92
CA GLY A 87 -27.50 7.70 -18.92
C GLY A 87 -26.52 6.60 -18.49
N ASN A 88 -25.39 6.98 -17.90
CA ASN A 88 -24.43 6.02 -17.33
C ASN A 88 -24.74 5.75 -15.86
N TYR A 89 -24.21 4.65 -15.32
CA TYR A 89 -24.31 4.30 -13.91
C TYR A 89 -22.94 4.32 -13.23
N HIS A 90 -22.92 4.76 -11.97
CA HIS A 90 -21.81 4.56 -11.06
C HIS A 90 -22.09 3.36 -10.16
N CYS A 91 -21.25 2.33 -10.24
CA CYS A 91 -21.52 1.04 -9.59
C CYS A 91 -20.98 0.98 -8.17
N TYR A 92 -21.75 0.38 -7.26
CA TYR A 92 -21.36 0.06 -5.88
C TYR A 92 -21.87 -1.32 -5.45
N ASN A 93 -21.46 -1.80 -4.28
CA ASN A 93 -21.75 -3.14 -3.80
C ASN A 93 -22.67 -3.14 -2.58
N VAL A 94 -23.57 -4.12 -2.54
CA VAL A 94 -24.42 -4.45 -1.40
C VAL A 94 -24.26 -5.93 -1.11
N ILE A 95 -23.68 -6.25 0.05
CA ILE A 95 -23.35 -7.61 0.45
C ILE A 95 -24.20 -8.00 1.67
N PRO A 96 -25.02 -9.06 1.60
CA PRO A 96 -25.80 -9.50 2.75
C PRO A 96 -24.88 -10.09 3.83
N ARG A 97 -25.20 -9.83 5.10
CA ARG A 97 -24.53 -10.40 6.27
C ARG A 97 -25.34 -11.54 6.87
N ALA A 98 -24.68 -12.37 7.66
CA ALA A 98 -25.32 -13.51 8.33
C ALA A 98 -26.39 -13.09 9.36
N ASP A 99 -26.29 -11.87 9.90
CA ASP A 99 -27.27 -11.28 10.83
C ASP A 99 -28.49 -10.66 10.12
N GLY A 100 -28.58 -10.76 8.80
CA GLY A 100 -29.66 -10.19 8.00
C GLY A 100 -29.47 -8.71 7.65
N SER A 101 -28.42 -8.05 8.13
CA SER A 101 -28.07 -6.69 7.72
C SER A 101 -27.35 -6.66 6.37
N GLU A 102 -27.29 -5.49 5.74
CA GLU A 102 -26.56 -5.29 4.48
C GLU A 102 -25.29 -4.46 4.72
N CYS A 103 -24.17 -4.94 4.17
CA CYS A 103 -22.93 -4.20 4.08
C CYS A 103 -22.89 -3.48 2.74
N ILE A 104 -23.10 -2.16 2.78
CA ILE A 104 -23.11 -1.29 1.59
C ILE A 104 -21.81 -0.52 1.55
N PHE A 105 -21.07 -0.64 0.44
CA PHE A 105 -19.84 0.11 0.25
C PHE A 105 -19.53 0.36 -1.24
N ASP A 106 -18.70 1.35 -1.48
CA ASP A 106 -18.27 1.75 -2.81
C ASP A 106 -16.78 2.08 -2.79
N LEU A 107 -15.97 1.11 -3.20
CA LEU A 107 -14.50 1.22 -3.23
C LEU A 107 -14.00 2.33 -4.17
N THR A 108 -14.86 2.94 -4.99
CA THR A 108 -14.46 3.93 -5.99
C THR A 108 -15.12 5.30 -5.79
N SER A 109 -15.81 5.49 -4.67
CA SER A 109 -16.50 6.76 -4.32
C SER A 109 -15.56 7.96 -4.20
N GLU A 110 -14.29 7.76 -3.85
CA GLU A 110 -13.29 8.85 -3.77
C GLU A 110 -13.20 9.68 -5.06
N GLN A 111 -13.57 9.10 -6.22
CA GLN A 111 -13.50 9.79 -7.51
C GLN A 111 -14.40 11.03 -7.61
N PHE A 112 -15.37 11.18 -6.70
CA PHE A 112 -16.30 12.31 -6.69
C PHE A 112 -15.96 13.39 -5.65
N GLY A 113 -14.86 13.25 -4.91
CA GLY A 113 -14.46 14.21 -3.89
C GLY A 113 -15.57 14.46 -2.87
N ASP A 114 -16.05 15.70 -2.78
CA ASP A 114 -17.06 16.13 -1.82
C ASP A 114 -18.52 15.89 -2.28
N GLU A 115 -18.74 15.33 -3.48
CA GLU A 115 -20.08 15.03 -3.96
C GLU A 115 -20.78 13.99 -3.07
N LYS A 116 -21.96 14.33 -2.55
CA LYS A 116 -22.79 13.38 -1.79
C LYS A 116 -23.57 12.48 -2.74
N LEU A 117 -23.16 11.22 -2.83
CA LEU A 117 -23.85 10.19 -3.59
C LEU A 117 -25.02 9.58 -2.80
N CYS A 118 -26.09 9.20 -3.50
CA CYS A 118 -27.25 8.51 -2.91
C CYS A 118 -27.15 7.00 -3.18
N TYR A 119 -27.05 6.19 -2.12
CA TYR A 119 -26.89 4.74 -2.19
C TYR A 119 -28.22 3.98 -1.95
N GLU A 120 -29.35 4.67 -2.06
CA GLU A 120 -30.70 4.13 -1.81
C GLU A 120 -31.51 4.06 -3.11
N ASN A 121 -32.38 3.06 -3.22
CA ASN A 121 -33.36 2.91 -4.32
C ASN A 121 -32.76 2.94 -5.75
N ASN A 122 -31.50 2.53 -5.89
CA ASN A 122 -30.83 2.44 -7.19
C ASN A 122 -31.16 1.11 -7.89
N PRO A 123 -31.14 1.06 -9.24
CA PRO A 123 -31.33 -0.19 -9.99
C PRO A 123 -30.12 -1.13 -9.87
N GLU A 124 -30.40 -2.43 -9.75
CA GLU A 124 -29.39 -3.49 -9.83
C GLU A 124 -28.73 -3.49 -11.22
N GLN A 125 -27.41 -3.70 -11.25
CA GLN A 125 -26.59 -3.72 -12.45
C GLN A 125 -26.06 -5.13 -12.71
N PHE A 126 -26.07 -5.52 -13.98
CA PHE A 126 -25.74 -6.86 -14.42
C PHE A 126 -24.46 -6.86 -15.26
N ARG A 127 -23.54 -7.79 -14.99
CA ARG A 127 -22.24 -7.85 -15.68
C ARG A 127 -22.40 -8.14 -17.16
N GLU A 128 -23.43 -8.88 -17.53
CA GLU A 128 -23.81 -9.23 -18.89
C GLU A 128 -24.07 -7.97 -19.72
N VAL A 129 -24.68 -6.94 -19.11
CA VAL A 129 -24.93 -5.64 -19.75
C VAL A 129 -23.64 -4.82 -19.82
N HIS A 130 -22.85 -4.83 -18.76
CA HIS A 130 -21.63 -4.03 -18.71
C HIS A 130 -20.54 -4.55 -19.65
N PHE A 131 -20.34 -5.87 -19.73
CA PHE A 131 -19.27 -6.54 -20.47
C PHE A 131 -19.60 -6.84 -21.94
N VAL A 132 -20.75 -6.38 -22.46
CA VAL A 132 -20.96 -6.30 -23.92
C VAL A 132 -19.86 -5.47 -24.59
N LYS A 133 -19.38 -4.41 -23.91
CA LYS A 133 -18.24 -3.62 -24.39
C LYS A 133 -16.94 -4.40 -24.13
N GLN A 134 -16.29 -4.83 -25.20
CA GLN A 134 -15.03 -5.59 -25.14
C GLN A 134 -13.96 -4.90 -24.29
N GLU A 135 -13.76 -3.60 -24.48
CA GLU A 135 -12.82 -2.80 -23.70
C GLU A 135 -13.06 -2.91 -22.17
N LYS A 136 -14.31 -2.91 -21.72
CA LYS A 136 -14.62 -3.04 -20.29
C LYS A 136 -14.29 -4.44 -19.77
N LYS A 137 -14.51 -5.47 -20.58
CA LYS A 137 -14.15 -6.86 -20.26
C LYS A 137 -12.63 -7.00 -20.15
N GLU A 138 -11.87 -6.45 -21.09
CA GLU A 138 -10.40 -6.48 -21.09
C GLU A 138 -9.80 -5.77 -19.86
N ARG A 139 -10.34 -4.60 -19.47
CA ARG A 139 -9.92 -3.92 -18.24
C ARG A 139 -10.23 -4.73 -16.99
N TYR A 140 -11.41 -5.34 -16.91
CA TYR A 140 -11.78 -6.21 -15.80
C TYR A 140 -10.83 -7.42 -15.71
N GLU A 141 -10.53 -8.06 -16.82
CA GLU A 141 -9.61 -9.21 -16.87
C GLU A 141 -8.20 -8.82 -16.45
N PHE A 142 -7.71 -7.65 -16.87
CA PHE A 142 -6.43 -7.11 -16.42
C PHE A 142 -6.41 -6.83 -14.92
N LEU A 143 -7.42 -6.12 -14.40
CA LEU A 143 -7.57 -5.80 -12.97
C LEU A 143 -7.57 -7.09 -12.13
N ARG A 144 -8.36 -8.09 -12.57
CA ARG A 144 -8.45 -9.40 -11.92
C ARG A 144 -7.11 -10.13 -11.94
N LYS A 145 -6.43 -10.15 -13.09
CA LYS A 145 -5.13 -10.82 -13.27
C LYS A 145 -4.06 -10.21 -12.37
N GLU A 146 -3.96 -8.89 -12.32
CA GLU A 146 -2.96 -8.21 -11.48
C GLU A 146 -3.26 -8.35 -9.99
N LEU A 147 -4.54 -8.25 -9.59
CA LEU A 147 -4.92 -8.50 -8.20
C LEU A 147 -4.55 -9.94 -7.79
N LYS A 148 -4.86 -10.93 -8.64
CA LYS A 148 -4.49 -12.33 -8.42
C LYS A 148 -2.96 -12.50 -8.30
N ARG A 149 -2.19 -11.81 -9.14
CA ARG A 149 -0.71 -11.83 -9.07
C ARG A 149 -0.20 -11.26 -7.75
N LEU A 150 -0.77 -10.16 -7.27
CA LEU A 150 -0.41 -9.56 -5.98
C LEU A 150 -0.74 -10.46 -4.79
N CYS A 151 -1.90 -11.11 -4.82
CA CYS A 151 -2.29 -12.12 -3.82
C CYS A 151 -1.32 -13.31 -3.83
N ALA A 152 -1.02 -13.87 -5.00
CA ALA A 152 -0.08 -14.99 -5.15
C ALA A 152 1.34 -14.64 -4.68
N ALA A 153 1.78 -13.40 -4.87
CA ALA A 153 3.06 -12.90 -4.40
C ALA A 153 3.08 -12.57 -2.90
N GLY A 154 1.96 -12.72 -2.18
CA GLY A 154 1.86 -12.41 -0.75
C GLY A 154 2.07 -10.93 -0.43
N ILE A 155 1.93 -10.05 -1.41
CA ILE A 155 2.28 -8.61 -1.30
C ILE A 155 1.35 -7.91 -0.28
N PHE A 156 0.09 -8.35 -0.16
CA PHE A 156 -0.94 -7.78 0.72
C PHE A 156 -1.34 -8.66 1.91
N ILE A 157 -0.62 -9.74 2.20
CA ILE A 157 -0.88 -10.51 3.43
C ILE A 157 -0.48 -9.62 4.62
N ARG A 158 -1.47 -8.93 5.21
CA ARG A 158 -1.31 -8.31 6.53
C ARG A 158 -1.33 -9.44 7.54
N HIS A 159 -0.17 -9.75 8.08
CA HIS A 159 -0.12 -10.62 9.26
C HIS A 159 -0.77 -9.87 10.42
N LYS A 160 -1.77 -10.49 11.05
CA LYS A 160 -2.41 -9.95 12.26
C LYS A 160 -1.32 -9.64 13.28
N MET A 161 -1.28 -8.39 13.76
CA MET A 161 -0.32 -8.01 14.79
C MET A 161 -0.60 -8.82 16.06
N ARG A 162 0.40 -9.58 16.54
CA ARG A 162 0.28 -10.37 17.79
C ARG A 162 -0.17 -9.49 18.95
N ARG A 163 0.43 -8.30 19.09
CA ARG A 163 0.17 -7.31 20.13
C ARG A 163 -0.53 -6.10 19.53
N LYS A 164 -1.85 -6.23 19.33
CA LYS A 164 -2.70 -5.17 18.75
C LYS A 164 -2.70 -3.89 19.59
N ASP A 165 -2.51 -4.02 20.90
CA ASP A 165 -2.32 -2.93 21.85
C ASP A 165 -1.07 -2.06 21.55
N ARG A 166 -0.10 -2.61 20.82
CA ARG A 166 1.13 -1.93 20.41
C ARG A 166 1.14 -1.52 18.94
N GLU A 167 0.09 -1.83 18.18
CA GLU A 167 -0.01 -1.51 16.76
C GLU A 167 -0.21 -0.01 16.56
N ILE A 168 0.63 0.60 15.74
CA ILE A 168 0.50 2.01 15.35
C ILE A 168 -0.09 2.06 13.95
N THR A 169 -1.25 2.70 13.82
CA THR A 169 -1.97 2.86 12.55
C THR A 169 -2.17 4.32 12.14
N ASP A 170 -1.79 5.25 13.02
CA ASP A 170 -1.83 6.68 12.74
C ASP A 170 -0.63 7.06 11.86
N PHE A 171 -0.91 7.69 10.72
CA PHE A 171 0.09 7.96 9.69
C PHE A 171 1.15 8.95 10.18
N ASP A 172 0.74 10.03 10.83
CA ASP A 172 1.67 11.05 11.33
C ASP A 172 2.60 10.49 12.41
N THR A 173 2.07 9.61 13.27
CA THR A 173 2.89 8.87 14.24
C THR A 173 3.91 7.96 13.54
N ILE A 174 3.53 7.29 12.45
CA ILE A 174 4.45 6.46 11.66
C ILE A 174 5.55 7.34 11.04
N ILE A 175 5.21 8.52 10.50
CA ILE A 175 6.19 9.46 9.98
C ILE A 175 7.17 9.90 11.08
N GLN A 176 6.68 10.25 12.28
CA GLN A 176 7.55 10.60 13.41
C GLN A 176 8.48 9.44 13.81
N MET A 177 7.99 8.19 13.74
CA MET A 177 8.83 7.01 14.00
C MET A 177 9.93 6.87 12.95
N ILE A 178 9.59 6.97 11.65
CA ILE A 178 10.57 6.95 10.56
C ILE A 178 11.59 8.09 10.73
N ASP A 179 11.12 9.29 11.06
CA ASP A 179 11.97 10.46 11.21
C ASP A 179 13.01 10.27 12.30
N SER A 180 12.63 9.62 13.40
CA SER A 180 13.52 9.30 14.53
C SER A 180 14.57 8.21 14.25
N CYS A 181 14.53 7.57 13.07
CA CYS A 181 15.46 6.52 12.66
C CYS A 181 16.58 7.08 11.76
N HIS A 182 17.82 6.66 12.01
CA HIS A 182 18.99 7.02 11.20
C HIS A 182 19.34 5.96 10.14
N VAL A 183 19.06 4.69 10.45
CA VAL A 183 19.39 3.54 9.60
C VAL A 183 18.10 2.88 9.12
N VAL A 184 18.06 2.55 7.83
CA VAL A 184 17.10 1.62 7.24
C VAL A 184 17.80 0.31 6.92
N ARG A 185 17.15 -0.82 7.17
CA ARG A 185 17.60 -2.14 6.71
C ARG A 185 16.75 -2.59 5.55
N LEU A 186 17.42 -2.92 4.44
CA LEU A 186 16.79 -3.46 3.24
C LEU A 186 17.04 -4.96 3.17
N GLY A 187 15.96 -5.74 3.13
CA GLY A 187 15.99 -7.19 2.95
C GLY A 187 15.64 -7.58 1.52
N PHE A 188 16.55 -8.27 0.86
CA PHE A 188 16.39 -8.76 -0.51
C PHE A 188 16.27 -10.28 -0.52
N TYR A 189 15.38 -10.78 -1.35
CA TYR A 189 15.35 -12.19 -1.71
C TYR A 189 16.26 -12.41 -2.91
N ASP A 190 17.22 -13.32 -2.76
CA ASP A 190 18.09 -13.74 -3.85
C ASP A 190 17.67 -15.11 -4.35
N ARG A 191 17.42 -15.22 -5.66
CA ARG A 191 17.06 -16.50 -6.29
C ARG A 191 18.24 -17.47 -6.35
N ASN A 192 19.47 -16.96 -6.30
CA ASN A 192 20.67 -17.77 -6.31
C ASN A 192 21.03 -18.27 -4.91
N GLU A 193 20.51 -17.62 -3.86
CA GLU A 193 20.69 -18.00 -2.45
C GLU A 193 19.32 -18.02 -1.74
N PRO A 194 18.38 -18.89 -2.16
CA PRO A 194 16.98 -18.81 -1.75
C PRO A 194 16.74 -19.08 -0.26
N ASP A 195 17.70 -19.68 0.43
CA ASP A 195 17.63 -20.01 1.86
C ASP A 195 18.01 -18.83 2.76
N PHE A 196 18.68 -17.81 2.22
CA PHE A 196 19.24 -16.71 3.00
C PHE A 196 18.78 -15.34 2.47
N PRO A 197 17.99 -14.58 3.25
CA PRO A 197 17.70 -13.20 2.89
C PRO A 197 18.97 -12.35 3.01
N TYR A 198 19.25 -11.53 1.99
CA TYR A 198 20.35 -10.58 2.03
C TYR A 198 19.88 -9.27 2.67
N ILE A 199 20.47 -8.89 3.82
CA ILE A 199 20.05 -7.70 4.58
C ILE A 199 21.18 -6.67 4.60
N THR A 200 20.87 -5.42 4.24
CA THR A 200 21.84 -4.32 4.23
C THR A 200 21.35 -3.11 5.01
N PRO A 201 22.11 -2.65 6.03
CA PRO A 201 21.85 -1.39 6.71
C PRO A 201 22.37 -0.21 5.88
N MET A 202 21.62 0.88 5.85
CA MET A 202 21.95 2.06 5.07
C MET A 202 21.41 3.33 5.72
N ASN A 203 22.08 4.45 5.46
CA ASN A 203 21.45 5.76 5.65
C ASN A 203 20.40 5.97 4.55
N PHE A 204 19.38 6.75 4.87
CA PHE A 204 18.28 7.05 3.95
C PHE A 204 17.79 8.48 4.15
N ALA A 205 17.19 9.06 3.13
CA ALA A 205 16.23 10.15 3.28
C ALA A 205 14.83 9.71 2.92
N TYR A 206 13.83 10.55 3.16
CA TYR A 206 12.47 10.26 2.72
C TYR A 206 11.70 11.51 2.33
N THR A 207 10.69 11.32 1.48
CA THR A 207 9.63 12.30 1.22
C THR A 207 8.27 11.68 1.48
N VAL A 208 7.30 12.55 1.75
CA VAL A 208 5.88 12.17 1.78
C VAL A 208 5.16 13.01 0.74
N THR A 209 4.53 12.36 -0.23
CA THR A 209 3.74 13.04 -1.27
C THR A 209 2.47 12.26 -1.50
N ASP A 210 1.31 12.91 -1.35
CA ASP A 210 -0.01 12.31 -1.51
C ASP A 210 -0.23 11.08 -0.62
N GLY A 211 0.29 11.11 0.61
CA GLY A 211 0.21 10.00 1.57
C GLY A 211 1.12 8.82 1.24
N ILE A 212 1.97 8.94 0.22
CA ILE A 212 2.96 7.92 -0.16
C ILE A 212 4.31 8.29 0.42
N ILE A 213 4.92 7.36 1.16
CA ILE A 213 6.26 7.48 1.71
C ILE A 213 7.24 6.93 0.69
N ARG A 214 8.24 7.73 0.30
CA ARG A 214 9.34 7.32 -0.57
C ARG A 214 10.64 7.45 0.18
N LEU A 215 11.41 6.39 0.30
CA LEU A 215 12.77 6.44 0.84
C LEU A 215 13.77 6.64 -0.30
N TYR A 216 14.86 7.36 -0.02
CA TYR A 216 15.98 7.57 -0.93
C TYR A 216 17.22 6.97 -0.30
N VAL A 217 17.85 6.05 -1.00
CA VAL A 217 19.07 5.36 -0.53
C VAL A 217 20.12 5.42 -1.62
N HIS A 218 21.40 5.44 -1.24
CA HIS A 218 22.49 5.58 -2.20
C HIS A 218 23.61 4.54 -2.00
N GLY A 219 24.49 4.42 -2.99
CA GLY A 219 25.81 3.83 -2.82
C GLY A 219 26.40 3.38 -4.15
N ALA A 220 27.34 2.44 -4.10
CA ALA A 220 28.14 2.09 -5.27
C ALA A 220 27.33 1.40 -6.38
N ARG A 221 27.74 1.63 -7.63
CA ARG A 221 27.35 0.86 -8.82
C ARG A 221 28.11 -0.48 -8.91
N ALA A 222 28.31 -1.15 -7.78
CA ALA A 222 29.11 -2.36 -7.67
C ALA A 222 28.70 -3.20 -6.45
N GLY A 223 29.13 -4.46 -6.46
CA GLY A 223 28.93 -5.41 -5.37
C GLY A 223 27.52 -6.01 -5.30
N ARG A 224 27.30 -6.81 -4.25
CA ARG A 224 26.12 -7.69 -4.14
C ARG A 224 24.79 -6.96 -4.24
N ARG A 225 24.64 -5.81 -3.57
CA ARG A 225 23.41 -5.01 -3.64
C ARG A 225 23.13 -4.48 -5.05
N TRP A 226 24.16 -4.01 -5.75
CA TRP A 226 24.03 -3.53 -7.13
C TRP A 226 23.53 -4.66 -8.04
N GLU A 227 24.13 -5.85 -7.93
CA GLU A 227 23.74 -7.05 -8.68
C GLU A 227 22.29 -7.46 -8.39
N LEU A 228 21.88 -7.47 -7.11
CA LEU A 228 20.51 -7.79 -6.71
C LEU A 228 19.51 -6.78 -7.31
N LEU A 229 19.82 -5.48 -7.24
CA LEU A 229 18.98 -4.42 -7.76
C LEU A 229 18.87 -4.41 -9.29
N GLN A 230 19.75 -5.12 -10.02
CA GLN A 230 19.54 -5.38 -11.45
C GLN A 230 18.46 -6.44 -11.71
N ASN A 231 18.19 -7.31 -10.74
CA ASN A 231 17.37 -8.51 -10.89
C ASN A 231 16.05 -8.46 -10.11
N THR A 232 15.91 -7.53 -9.17
CA THR A 232 14.66 -7.27 -8.44
C THR A 232 14.40 -5.78 -8.30
N ASN A 233 13.12 -5.43 -8.37
CA ASN A 233 12.62 -4.11 -8.02
C ASN A 233 11.80 -4.14 -6.72
N LEU A 234 11.99 -5.16 -5.88
CA LEU A 234 11.26 -5.37 -4.63
C LEU A 234 12.24 -5.65 -3.48
N CYS A 235 11.96 -5.06 -2.32
CA CYS A 235 12.61 -5.42 -1.06
C CYS A 235 11.66 -5.28 0.14
N SER A 236 12.04 -5.90 1.24
CA SER A 236 11.51 -5.61 2.57
C SER A 236 12.31 -4.46 3.19
N VAL A 237 11.64 -3.65 4.01
CA VAL A 237 12.21 -2.49 4.68
C VAL A 237 11.95 -2.63 6.17
N GLN A 238 12.96 -2.35 6.98
CA GLN A 238 12.83 -2.31 8.42
C GLN A 238 13.61 -1.11 8.99
N MET A 239 12.98 -0.42 9.93
CA MET A 239 13.56 0.67 10.70
C MET A 239 13.14 0.49 12.16
N GLU A 240 14.05 0.74 13.09
CA GLU A 240 13.77 0.67 14.51
C GLU A 240 14.52 1.72 15.30
N LYS A 241 13.95 2.03 16.46
CA LYS A 241 14.58 2.79 17.51
C LYS A 241 14.42 2.04 18.82
N ASP A 242 15.54 1.78 19.46
CA ASP A 242 15.66 1.28 20.82
C ASP A 242 15.29 2.41 21.80
N ASP A 243 14.32 2.16 22.68
CA ASP A 243 13.90 3.06 23.76
C ASP A 243 14.36 2.53 25.15
N GLY A 244 15.13 1.42 25.18
CA GLY A 244 15.79 0.87 26.35
C GLY A 244 15.03 -0.22 27.12
N MET A 245 15.79 -0.96 27.91
CA MET A 245 15.29 -2.01 28.80
C MET A 245 14.49 -1.41 29.98
N GLU A 246 13.30 -1.96 30.23
CA GLU A 246 12.46 -1.62 31.39
C GLU A 246 12.26 -2.84 32.29
N LEU A 247 12.57 -2.67 33.58
CA LEU A 247 12.20 -3.61 34.63
C LEU A 247 10.82 -3.23 35.15
N ILE A 248 9.92 -4.22 35.30
CA ILE A 248 8.56 -4.02 35.82
C ILE A 248 8.40 -4.81 37.14
N PRO A 249 8.79 -4.23 38.29
CA PRO A 249 8.87 -4.96 39.56
C PRO A 249 7.53 -5.56 40.01
N GLU A 250 6.42 -4.86 39.77
CA GLU A 250 5.07 -5.30 40.15
C GLU A 250 4.69 -6.65 39.52
N TYR A 251 5.14 -6.89 38.29
CA TYR A 251 4.93 -8.16 37.58
C TYR A 251 6.16 -9.08 37.60
N ARG A 252 7.27 -8.64 38.21
CA ARG A 252 8.58 -9.30 38.17
C ARG A 252 9.03 -9.62 36.74
N ASP A 253 8.75 -8.70 35.82
CA ASP A 253 8.96 -8.87 34.38
C ASP A 253 10.00 -7.89 33.82
N ILE A 254 10.51 -8.17 32.63
CA ILE A 254 11.54 -7.40 31.94
C ILE A 254 11.15 -7.27 30.47
N THR A 255 11.24 -6.06 29.89
CA THR A 255 10.89 -5.85 28.49
C THR A 255 11.76 -4.77 27.85
N GLU A 256 12.07 -4.93 26.56
CA GLU A 256 12.72 -3.91 25.75
C GLU A 256 11.67 -2.95 25.19
N ARG A 257 11.85 -1.64 25.41
CA ARG A 257 11.01 -0.62 24.78
C ARG A 257 11.57 -0.28 23.42
N TYR A 258 10.68 -0.16 22.44
CA TYR A 258 11.11 0.07 21.06
C TYR A 258 9.99 0.64 20.20
N ARG A 259 10.43 1.22 19.10
CA ARG A 259 9.62 1.57 17.94
C ARG A 259 10.14 0.81 16.74
N SER A 260 9.24 0.23 15.96
CA SER A 260 9.60 -0.51 14.76
C SER A 260 8.63 -0.19 13.64
N VAL A 261 9.15 0.10 12.45
CA VAL A 261 8.41 0.24 11.21
C VAL A 261 8.93 -0.81 10.25
N MET A 262 8.03 -1.62 9.71
CA MET A 262 8.32 -2.56 8.63
C MET A 262 7.47 -2.21 7.41
N ALA A 263 8.02 -2.38 6.23
CA ALA A 263 7.31 -2.16 4.98
C ALA A 263 7.83 -3.10 3.89
N LYS A 264 7.11 -3.14 2.77
CA LYS A 264 7.65 -3.62 1.50
C LYS A 264 7.84 -2.40 0.60
N ALA A 265 8.76 -2.48 -0.36
CA ALA A 265 9.03 -1.36 -1.24
C ALA A 265 9.16 -1.79 -2.70
N LYS A 266 8.70 -0.92 -3.60
CA LYS A 266 9.06 -0.95 -5.02
C LYS A 266 10.25 -0.04 -5.23
N ILE A 267 11.27 -0.54 -5.93
CA ILE A 267 12.56 0.12 -6.08
C ILE A 267 12.72 0.64 -7.51
N ARG A 268 13.19 1.87 -7.65
CA ARG A 268 13.51 2.52 -8.92
C ARG A 268 14.88 3.17 -8.85
N LEU A 269 15.74 2.91 -9.82
CA LEU A 269 17.01 3.64 -9.98
C LEU A 269 16.71 5.06 -10.48
N LEU A 270 17.34 6.06 -9.87
CA LEU A 270 17.26 7.46 -10.28
C LEU A 270 18.42 7.82 -11.20
N GLU A 271 18.16 8.68 -12.18
CA GLU A 271 19.13 9.16 -13.17
C GLU A 271 18.99 10.67 -13.39
N GLY A 272 20.00 11.30 -13.98
CA GLY A 272 19.99 12.74 -14.27
C GLY A 272 19.64 13.60 -13.04
N ASP A 273 18.72 14.54 -13.22
CA ASP A 273 18.29 15.48 -12.19
C ASP A 273 17.64 14.79 -10.98
N GLU A 274 16.97 13.64 -11.18
CA GLU A 274 16.38 12.88 -10.06
C GLU A 274 17.45 12.30 -9.13
N LEU A 275 18.58 11.85 -9.70
CA LEU A 275 19.72 11.34 -8.93
C LEU A 275 20.29 12.45 -8.05
N VAL A 276 20.52 13.63 -8.63
CA VAL A 276 21.05 14.80 -7.92
C VAL A 276 20.13 15.16 -6.74
N ARG A 277 18.83 15.31 -7.02
CA ARG A 277 17.83 15.61 -5.99
C ARG A 277 17.77 14.54 -4.89
N GLY A 278 17.89 13.27 -5.25
CA GLY A 278 17.91 12.16 -4.30
C GLY A 278 19.12 12.20 -3.36
N ILE A 279 20.30 12.57 -3.85
CA ILE A 279 21.48 12.81 -3.01
C ILE A 279 21.30 14.04 -2.13
N GLU A 280 20.80 15.14 -2.68
CA GLU A 280 20.55 16.36 -1.90
C GLU A 280 19.60 16.08 -0.73
N LEU A 281 18.56 15.26 -0.92
CA LEU A 281 17.69 14.79 0.17
C LEU A 281 18.47 13.98 1.21
N CYS A 282 19.34 13.05 0.79
CA CYS A 282 20.19 12.27 1.70
C CYS A 282 21.10 13.16 2.54
N VAL A 283 21.77 14.13 1.90
CA VAL A 283 22.68 15.08 2.55
C VAL A 283 21.91 15.99 3.49
N ALA A 284 20.78 16.57 3.06
CA ALA A 284 20.01 17.53 3.86
C ALA A 284 19.36 16.93 5.12
N ARG A 285 19.19 15.60 5.16
CA ARG A 285 18.64 14.91 6.33
C ARG A 285 19.60 14.90 7.52
N ASP A 286 20.90 14.77 7.26
CA ASP A 286 21.89 14.83 8.33
C ASP A 286 22.18 16.29 8.66
N GLU A 287 21.98 16.66 9.93
CA GLU A 287 22.19 18.04 10.38
C GLU A 287 23.65 18.49 10.21
N MET A 288 24.60 17.56 10.34
CA MET A 288 26.03 17.83 10.15
C MET A 288 26.35 18.23 8.71
N CYS A 289 25.56 17.77 7.75
CA CYS A 289 25.77 18.00 6.33
C CYS A 289 25.09 19.28 5.81
N ARG A 290 24.26 19.96 6.62
CA ARG A 290 23.56 21.18 6.19
C ARG A 290 24.56 22.30 5.90
N GLY A 291 24.52 22.82 4.68
CA GLY A 291 25.41 23.91 4.24
C GLY A 291 26.85 23.47 3.96
N PHE A 292 27.16 22.17 4.01
CA PHE A 292 28.46 21.64 3.62
C PHE A 292 28.56 21.57 2.09
N ASP A 293 29.61 22.15 1.54
CA ASP A 293 29.93 22.06 0.11
C ASP A 293 30.64 20.73 -0.18
N TRP A 294 29.87 19.74 -0.66
CA TRP A 294 30.37 18.39 -0.93
C TRP A 294 30.79 18.22 -2.38
N ASN A 295 31.71 17.30 -2.61
CA ASN A 295 32.26 17.06 -3.95
C ASN A 295 31.23 16.46 -4.91
N HIS A 296 30.63 17.29 -5.76
CA HIS A 296 29.66 16.87 -6.78
C HIS A 296 30.22 15.92 -7.85
N GLU A 297 31.54 15.88 -8.07
CA GLU A 297 32.16 14.92 -9.00
C GLU A 297 31.95 13.47 -8.55
N ALA A 298 31.75 13.23 -7.25
CA ALA A 298 31.47 11.91 -6.70
C ALA A 298 30.16 11.30 -7.26
N LEU A 299 29.22 12.12 -7.75
CA LEU A 299 27.95 11.65 -8.33
C LEU A 299 28.16 10.69 -9.52
N LYS A 300 29.29 10.79 -10.24
CA LYS A 300 29.64 9.89 -11.35
C LYS A 300 29.78 8.43 -10.92
N HIS A 301 30.01 8.17 -9.63
CA HIS A 301 30.26 6.84 -9.09
C HIS A 301 29.16 6.34 -8.15
N VAL A 302 28.13 7.16 -7.92
CA VAL A 302 27.02 6.84 -7.03
C VAL A 302 25.80 6.43 -7.84
N ALA A 303 25.04 5.48 -7.30
CA ALA A 303 23.68 5.19 -7.68
C ALA A 303 22.74 5.57 -6.53
N VAL A 304 21.56 6.05 -6.89
CA VAL A 304 20.50 6.41 -5.94
C VAL A 304 19.26 5.65 -6.34
N TRP A 305 18.58 5.10 -5.34
CA TRP A 305 17.32 4.41 -5.52
C TRP A 305 16.24 5.09 -4.72
N GLU A 306 15.07 5.22 -5.35
CA GLU A 306 13.82 5.57 -4.71
C GLU A 306 13.06 4.28 -4.36
N LEU A 307 12.58 4.21 -3.13
CA LEU A 307 11.84 3.08 -2.58
C LEU A 307 10.44 3.57 -2.21
N GLU A 308 9.45 3.27 -3.06
CA GLU A 308 8.05 3.54 -2.77
C GLU A 308 7.52 2.50 -1.78
N LEU A 309 7.25 2.93 -0.55
CA LEU A 309 6.79 2.03 0.52
C LEU A 309 5.31 1.65 0.34
N TYR A 310 5.01 0.39 0.61
CA TYR A 310 3.65 -0.14 0.68
C TYR A 310 3.57 -1.24 1.76
N SER A 311 2.36 -1.64 2.15
CA SER A 311 2.14 -2.64 3.21
C SER A 311 2.90 -2.31 4.51
N ILE A 312 2.82 -1.04 4.93
CA ILE A 312 3.53 -0.53 6.11
C ILE A 312 2.84 -1.05 7.38
N THR A 313 3.63 -1.57 8.31
CA THR A 313 3.21 -1.90 9.67
C THR A 313 4.13 -1.20 10.66
N ALA A 314 3.56 -0.75 11.77
CA ALA A 314 4.32 -0.10 12.81
C ALA A 314 3.91 -0.62 14.18
N LYS A 315 4.90 -0.77 15.05
CA LYS A 315 4.72 -1.27 16.42
C LYS A 315 5.49 -0.38 17.38
N TRP A 316 4.86 -0.03 18.49
CA TRP A 316 5.47 0.74 19.56
C TRP A 316 5.22 0.09 20.91
N ASN A 317 6.30 -0.42 21.54
CA ASN A 317 6.29 -0.83 22.93
C ASN A 317 6.68 0.37 23.81
N ARG A 318 5.68 1.05 24.39
CA ARG A 318 5.88 2.30 25.15
C ARG A 318 6.28 2.04 26.59
N ILE A 319 7.03 2.99 27.17
CA ILE A 319 7.30 3.06 28.62
C ILE A 319 5.98 3.01 29.39
N LYS A 320 5.94 2.27 30.50
CA LYS A 320 4.72 1.97 31.30
C LYS A 320 3.64 1.15 30.57
N GLY A 321 3.93 0.58 29.40
CA GLY A 321 3.09 -0.44 28.78
C GLY A 321 3.29 -1.81 29.43
N ASN A 322 2.36 -2.75 29.21
CA ASN A 322 2.54 -4.13 29.68
C ASN A 322 3.79 -4.77 29.02
N ALA A 323 4.48 -5.64 29.76
CA ALA A 323 5.51 -6.52 29.21
C ALA A 323 4.92 -7.57 28.23
N ASP A 324 5.77 -8.45 27.70
CA ASP A 324 5.57 -9.15 26.42
C ASP A 324 4.59 -10.33 26.40
#